data_AF-U7V4L2-F1
#
_entry.id   AF-U7V4L2-F1
#
_cell.length_a   1.000
_cell.length_b   1.000
_cell.length_c   1.000
_cell.angle_alpha   90.00
_cell.angle_beta   90.00
_cell.angle_gamma   90.00
#
_symmetry.space_group_name_H-M   'P 1'
#
loop_
_entity.id
_entity.type
_entity.pdbx_description
1 polymer ?
#
loop_
_entity_poly.entity_id
_entity_poly.type
_entity_poly.pdbx_seq_one_letter_code
_entity_poly.pdbx_strand_id
1 'polypeptide(L)'
;FSGAVFFYPVRLAGCYWAQPLNFSECSFCEEVDVSGSVFAQDADFSAFEYHSSADFRDIHCRGAAVFSYCDFYGHAVFTGARYDAQADFDGITCHAAADFSRCLYRGAANFLTSTYVGPADFSGSTYLADAHFGDSVYYNCVDFSRCVYRGPAIFSHSLYEGPVRRERCLYDQDADFQACVYRSTVAASHSTYGGSANFSGSVWADETS
;
A
#
# COMPACT_ATOMS: atom_id res chain seq x y z
N PHE A 1 3.62 -16.18 -16.96
CA PHE A 1 4.32 -15.21 -17.81
C PHE A 1 5.65 -14.77 -17.21
N SER A 2 6.15 -15.43 -16.16
CA SER A 2 7.39 -15.06 -15.47
C SER A 2 8.55 -14.63 -16.37
N GLY A 3 9.24 -13.56 -16.00
CA GLY A 3 10.46 -13.10 -16.68
C GLY A 3 10.23 -12.43 -18.04
N ALA A 4 8.98 -12.20 -18.44
CA ALA A 4 8.66 -11.61 -19.75
C ALA A 4 8.78 -10.07 -19.73
N VAL A 5 9.16 -9.50 -20.88
CA VAL A 5 9.14 -8.06 -21.12
C VAL A 5 8.00 -7.72 -22.08
N PHE A 6 7.13 -6.79 -21.69
CA PHE A 6 6.01 -6.31 -22.48
C PHE A 6 6.28 -4.89 -22.98
N PHE A 7 6.56 -4.76 -24.28
CA PHE A 7 6.82 -3.46 -24.94
C PHE A 7 5.56 -2.67 -25.29
N TYR A 8 4.39 -3.28 -25.21
CA TYR A 8 3.11 -2.68 -25.58
C TYR A 8 2.12 -2.82 -24.44
N PRO A 9 1.03 -2.01 -24.43
CA PRO A 9 0.05 -2.05 -23.36
C PRO A 9 -0.54 -3.45 -23.15
N VAL A 10 -0.69 -3.84 -21.89
CA VAL A 10 -1.32 -5.10 -21.48
C VAL A 10 -2.72 -4.79 -20.94
N ARG A 11 -3.75 -5.26 -21.64
CA ARG A 11 -5.16 -5.03 -21.30
C ARG A 11 -5.81 -6.32 -20.83
N LEU A 12 -6.10 -6.38 -19.54
CA LEU A 12 -6.67 -7.53 -18.83
C LEU A 12 -7.82 -7.09 -17.89
N ALA A 13 -8.37 -5.89 -18.08
CA ALA A 13 -9.47 -5.37 -17.28
C ALA A 13 -10.70 -6.28 -17.31
N GLY A 14 -11.39 -6.40 -16.17
CA GLY A 14 -12.63 -7.16 -16.00
C GLY A 14 -12.48 -8.67 -16.21
N CYS A 15 -11.25 -9.20 -16.18
CA CYS A 15 -11.01 -10.62 -16.41
C CYS A 15 -11.29 -11.46 -15.15
N TYR A 16 -11.63 -12.73 -15.36
CA TYR A 16 -11.73 -13.72 -14.29
C TYR A 16 -10.61 -14.76 -14.43
N TRP A 17 -9.76 -14.88 -13.43
CA TRP A 17 -8.64 -15.81 -13.40
C TRP A 17 -8.97 -16.98 -12.48
N ALA A 18 -9.38 -18.09 -13.10
CA ALA A 18 -9.73 -19.32 -12.39
C ALA A 18 -8.50 -20.11 -11.89
N GLN A 19 -7.34 -19.85 -12.50
CA GLN A 19 -6.06 -20.48 -12.20
C GLN A 19 -5.08 -19.42 -11.70
N PRO A 20 -4.00 -19.81 -11.01
CA PRO A 20 -2.98 -18.87 -10.57
C PRO A 20 -2.45 -18.02 -11.72
N LEU A 21 -2.31 -16.72 -11.47
CA LEU A 21 -1.63 -15.81 -12.38
C LEU A 21 -0.19 -15.63 -11.90
N ASN A 22 0.75 -15.65 -12.84
CA ASN A 22 2.15 -15.38 -12.55
C ASN A 22 2.70 -14.39 -13.58
N PHE A 23 3.01 -13.19 -13.10
CA PHE A 23 3.78 -12.11 -13.74
C PHE A 23 5.07 -11.80 -12.96
N SER A 24 5.57 -12.76 -12.18
CA SER A 24 6.81 -12.58 -11.43
C SER A 24 7.98 -12.24 -12.37
N GLU A 25 8.86 -11.34 -11.95
CA GLU A 25 10.04 -10.92 -12.69
C GLU A 25 9.74 -10.31 -14.08
N CYS A 26 8.51 -9.87 -14.33
CA CYS A 26 8.16 -9.19 -15.58
C CYS A 26 8.64 -7.72 -15.60
N SER A 27 8.76 -7.16 -16.80
CA SER A 27 8.93 -5.72 -17.01
C SER A 27 7.85 -5.21 -17.96
N PHE A 28 7.16 -4.14 -17.57
CA PHE A 28 6.11 -3.52 -18.38
C PHE A 28 6.55 -2.13 -18.81
N CYS A 29 6.84 -1.97 -20.11
CA CYS A 29 7.29 -0.69 -20.67
C CYS A 29 6.14 0.29 -20.87
N GLU A 30 4.93 -0.23 -21.08
CA GLU A 30 3.71 0.53 -21.35
C GLU A 30 2.63 0.17 -20.33
N GLU A 31 1.48 0.82 -20.44
CA GLU A 31 0.37 0.70 -19.47
C GLU A 31 -0.06 -0.76 -19.25
N VAL A 32 -0.24 -1.14 -17.98
CA VAL A 32 -0.85 -2.40 -17.57
C VAL A 32 -2.18 -2.09 -16.93
N ASP A 33 -3.24 -2.72 -17.42
CA ASP A 33 -4.59 -2.54 -16.92
C ASP A 33 -5.20 -3.90 -16.59
N VAL A 34 -5.29 -4.20 -15.30
CA VAL A 34 -5.99 -5.38 -14.76
C VAL A 34 -7.23 -4.98 -13.96
N SER A 35 -7.67 -3.73 -14.09
CA SER A 35 -8.74 -3.14 -13.27
C SER A 35 -10.04 -3.96 -13.31
N GLY A 36 -10.75 -4.03 -12.19
CA GLY A 36 -12.00 -4.77 -12.04
C GLY A 36 -11.88 -6.29 -12.21
N SER A 37 -10.67 -6.85 -12.29
CA SER A 37 -10.46 -8.29 -12.45
C SER A 37 -10.62 -9.05 -11.14
N VAL A 38 -10.94 -10.34 -11.26
CA VAL A 38 -11.08 -11.26 -10.13
C VAL A 38 -10.04 -12.37 -10.22
N PHE A 39 -9.26 -12.56 -9.17
CA PHE A 39 -8.26 -13.62 -9.04
C PHE A 39 -8.77 -14.66 -8.04
N ALA A 40 -9.22 -15.81 -8.56
CA ALA A 40 -9.81 -16.87 -7.73
C ALA A 40 -8.76 -17.68 -6.97
N GLN A 41 -7.51 -17.65 -7.43
CA GLN A 41 -6.32 -18.27 -6.85
C GLN A 41 -5.24 -17.18 -6.69
N ASP A 42 -4.06 -17.59 -6.23
CA ASP A 42 -2.93 -16.68 -6.03
C ASP A 42 -2.58 -15.93 -7.33
N ALA A 43 -2.29 -14.64 -7.19
CA ALA A 43 -1.92 -13.76 -8.27
C ALA A 43 -0.60 -13.07 -7.91
N ASP A 44 0.44 -13.47 -8.64
CA ASP A 44 1.78 -12.94 -8.47
C ASP A 44 2.04 -11.86 -9.53
N PHE A 45 2.18 -10.63 -9.04
CA PHE A 45 2.49 -9.41 -9.77
C PHE A 45 3.85 -8.84 -9.37
N SER A 46 4.70 -9.62 -8.70
CA SER A 46 6.07 -9.23 -8.32
C SER A 46 6.93 -9.02 -9.56
N ALA A 47 6.71 -7.91 -10.25
CA ALA A 47 7.43 -7.51 -11.44
C ALA A 47 8.66 -6.72 -11.02
N PHE A 48 9.72 -6.76 -11.84
CA PHE A 48 10.86 -5.87 -11.59
C PHE A 48 10.43 -4.41 -11.76
N GLU A 49 9.69 -4.07 -12.84
CA GLU A 49 9.48 -2.67 -13.20
C GLU A 49 8.14 -2.42 -13.92
N TYR A 50 7.41 -1.39 -13.47
CA TYR A 50 6.27 -0.77 -14.16
C TYR A 50 6.67 0.64 -14.63
N HIS A 51 7.05 0.77 -15.90
CA HIS A 51 7.56 2.04 -16.47
C HIS A 51 6.46 3.07 -16.73
N SER A 52 5.25 2.59 -17.03
CA SER A 52 4.06 3.40 -17.24
C SER A 52 3.01 3.10 -16.16
N SER A 53 1.80 3.66 -16.30
CA SER A 53 0.72 3.48 -15.34
C SER A 53 0.36 2.00 -15.18
N ALA A 54 0.19 1.55 -13.93
CA ALA A 54 -0.24 0.21 -13.58
C ALA A 54 -1.56 0.29 -12.81
N ASP A 55 -2.64 -0.17 -13.45
CA ASP A 55 -4.02 -0.03 -12.97
C ASP A 55 -4.56 -1.36 -12.43
N PHE A 56 -4.64 -1.40 -11.11
CA PHE A 56 -5.19 -2.46 -10.27
C PHE A 56 -6.47 -2.03 -9.55
N ARG A 57 -7.16 -0.98 -10.04
CA ARG A 57 -8.39 -0.51 -9.39
C ARG A 57 -9.45 -1.58 -9.34
N ASP A 58 -10.20 -1.62 -8.24
CA ASP A 58 -11.36 -2.50 -8.06
C ASP A 58 -11.08 -4.01 -8.28
N ILE A 59 -9.81 -4.46 -8.19
CA ILE A 59 -9.50 -5.90 -8.27
C ILE A 59 -10.07 -6.64 -7.06
N HIS A 60 -10.40 -7.92 -7.24
CA HIS A 60 -10.79 -8.82 -6.17
C HIS A 60 -9.87 -10.05 -6.13
N CYS A 61 -8.93 -10.05 -5.19
CA CYS A 61 -8.03 -11.17 -4.94
C CYS A 61 -8.62 -12.09 -3.87
N ARG A 62 -8.98 -13.31 -4.26
CA ARG A 62 -9.45 -14.36 -3.35
C ARG A 62 -8.30 -15.23 -2.83
N GLY A 63 -7.29 -15.45 -3.67
CA GLY A 63 -5.98 -15.96 -3.26
C GLY A 63 -5.04 -14.83 -2.85
N ALA A 64 -3.81 -15.20 -2.49
CA ALA A 64 -2.77 -14.24 -2.14
C ALA A 64 -2.43 -13.34 -3.33
N ALA A 65 -2.22 -12.05 -3.08
CA ALA A 65 -1.80 -11.09 -4.09
C ALA A 65 -0.40 -10.58 -3.74
N VAL A 66 0.57 -10.83 -4.61
CA VAL A 66 1.98 -10.53 -4.36
C VAL A 66 2.46 -9.42 -5.30
N PHE A 67 2.93 -8.32 -4.73
CA PHE A 67 3.49 -7.14 -5.39
C PHE A 67 4.87 -6.78 -4.82
N SER A 68 5.47 -7.68 -4.04
CA SER A 68 6.73 -7.42 -3.34
C SER A 68 7.85 -7.03 -4.30
N TYR A 69 8.69 -6.08 -3.88
CA TYR A 69 9.90 -5.64 -4.59
C TYR A 69 9.65 -5.11 -6.01
N CYS A 70 8.50 -4.49 -6.25
CA CYS A 70 8.20 -3.81 -7.52
C CYS A 70 8.70 -2.37 -7.51
N ASP A 71 9.28 -1.92 -8.62
CA ASP A 71 9.52 -0.51 -8.91
C ASP A 71 8.40 0.06 -9.81
N PHE A 72 7.61 0.99 -9.27
CA PHE A 72 6.57 1.73 -10.00
C PHE A 72 7.09 3.11 -10.42
N TYR A 73 7.55 3.22 -11.67
CA TYR A 73 7.93 4.50 -12.25
C TYR A 73 6.73 5.33 -12.68
N GLY A 74 5.68 4.66 -13.19
CA GLY A 74 4.38 5.26 -13.45
C GLY A 74 3.45 5.24 -12.23
N HIS A 75 2.25 5.80 -12.39
CA HIS A 75 1.23 5.77 -11.35
C HIS A 75 0.83 4.32 -11.00
N ALA A 76 0.82 4.00 -9.71
CA ALA A 76 0.39 2.70 -9.20
C ALA A 76 -1.00 2.85 -8.57
N VAL A 77 -2.03 2.29 -9.18
CA VAL A 77 -3.42 2.58 -8.83
C VAL A 77 -4.12 1.33 -8.34
N PHE A 78 -4.37 1.24 -7.03
CA PHE A 78 -5.01 0.11 -6.35
C PHE A 78 -6.37 0.48 -5.74
N THR A 79 -6.89 1.68 -6.00
CA THR A 79 -8.11 2.20 -5.39
C THR A 79 -9.25 1.20 -5.43
N GLY A 80 -9.92 0.98 -4.30
CA GLY A 80 -11.10 0.11 -4.23
C GLY A 80 -10.81 -1.40 -4.27
N ALA A 81 -9.53 -1.81 -4.32
CA ALA A 81 -9.15 -3.21 -4.34
C ALA A 81 -9.59 -3.97 -3.09
N ARG A 82 -9.85 -5.28 -3.26
CA ARG A 82 -10.32 -6.19 -2.21
C ARG A 82 -9.43 -7.41 -2.13
N TYR A 83 -8.91 -7.67 -0.94
CA TYR A 83 -8.00 -8.78 -0.66
C TYR A 83 -8.64 -9.68 0.40
N ASP A 84 -9.14 -10.85 -0.02
CA ASP A 84 -9.72 -11.83 0.92
C ASP A 84 -8.63 -12.64 1.63
N ALA A 85 -7.48 -12.84 0.97
CA ALA A 85 -6.27 -13.40 1.52
C ALA A 85 -5.19 -12.31 1.70
N GLN A 86 -3.94 -12.71 1.95
CA GLN A 86 -2.82 -11.79 2.15
C GLN A 86 -2.58 -10.92 0.91
N ALA A 87 -2.30 -9.64 1.14
CA ALA A 87 -1.81 -8.70 0.15
C ALA A 87 -0.39 -8.27 0.53
N ASP A 88 0.57 -8.59 -0.31
CA ASP A 88 1.99 -8.38 -0.02
C ASP A 88 2.58 -7.31 -0.94
N PHE A 89 2.94 -6.18 -0.36
CA PHE A 89 3.60 -5.03 -0.98
C PHE A 89 4.95 -4.74 -0.31
N ASP A 90 5.59 -5.74 0.30
CA ASP A 90 6.90 -5.56 0.92
C ASP A 90 7.92 -4.99 -0.07
N GLY A 91 8.67 -3.97 0.35
CA GLY A 91 9.81 -3.48 -0.40
C GLY A 91 9.48 -2.82 -1.73
N ILE A 92 8.25 -2.34 -1.96
CA ILE A 92 7.93 -1.60 -3.18
C ILE A 92 8.58 -0.22 -3.19
N THR A 93 8.92 0.27 -4.38
CA THR A 93 9.31 1.66 -4.60
C THR A 93 8.31 2.34 -5.52
N CYS A 94 7.65 3.40 -5.05
CA CYS A 94 6.75 4.21 -5.85
C CYS A 94 7.40 5.56 -6.20
N HIS A 95 7.90 5.67 -7.44
CA HIS A 95 8.51 6.91 -7.92
C HIS A 95 7.47 7.98 -8.25
N ALA A 96 6.32 7.56 -8.80
CA ALA A 96 5.15 8.40 -9.01
C ALA A 96 4.10 8.19 -7.91
N ALA A 97 2.91 8.78 -8.08
CA ALA A 97 1.86 8.66 -7.07
C ALA A 97 1.34 7.21 -6.97
N ALA A 98 1.11 6.77 -5.74
CA ALA A 98 0.54 5.47 -5.42
C ALA A 98 -0.79 5.63 -4.66
N ASP A 99 -1.86 5.01 -5.16
CA ASP A 99 -3.21 5.14 -4.61
C ASP A 99 -3.71 3.77 -4.14
N PHE A 100 -3.68 3.56 -2.83
CA PHE A 100 -4.23 2.42 -2.08
C PHE A 100 -5.48 2.83 -1.30
N SER A 101 -6.20 3.85 -1.75
CA SER A 101 -7.35 4.38 -1.03
C SER A 101 -8.58 3.50 -1.20
N ARG A 102 -9.46 3.51 -0.19
CA ARG A 102 -10.77 2.81 -0.20
C ARG A 102 -10.66 1.30 -0.41
N CYS A 103 -9.54 0.70 -0.04
CA CYS A 103 -9.32 -0.73 -0.14
C CYS A 103 -9.92 -1.48 1.06
N LEU A 104 -10.17 -2.77 0.85
CA LEU A 104 -10.59 -3.70 1.90
C LEU A 104 -9.60 -4.86 2.00
N TYR A 105 -8.92 -4.95 3.14
CA TYR A 105 -7.99 -6.04 3.46
C TYR A 105 -8.64 -6.95 4.50
N ARG A 106 -9.08 -8.14 4.08
CA ARG A 106 -9.56 -9.18 5.01
C ARG A 106 -8.41 -10.05 5.51
N GLY A 107 -7.47 -10.38 4.64
CA GLY A 107 -6.17 -10.94 5.04
C GLY A 107 -5.19 -9.86 5.47
N ALA A 108 -4.03 -10.28 5.95
CA ALA A 108 -2.96 -9.36 6.35
C ALA A 108 -2.50 -8.50 5.18
N ALA A 109 -2.23 -7.23 5.45
CA ALA A 109 -1.72 -6.28 4.48
C ALA A 109 -0.28 -5.89 4.86
N ASN A 110 0.66 -6.23 3.99
CA ASN A 110 2.08 -5.99 4.23
C ASN A 110 2.59 -4.88 3.32
N PHE A 111 3.00 -3.75 3.89
CA PHE A 111 3.66 -2.62 3.23
C PHE A 111 4.98 -2.29 3.93
N LEU A 112 5.63 -3.30 4.52
CA LEU A 112 6.93 -3.12 5.16
C LEU A 112 7.98 -2.70 4.13
N THR A 113 9.07 -2.11 4.64
CA THR A 113 10.29 -1.80 3.87
C THR A 113 10.09 -0.99 2.59
N SER A 114 8.97 -0.27 2.46
CA SER A 114 8.55 0.37 1.22
C SER A 114 9.04 1.82 1.13
N THR A 115 9.26 2.31 -0.09
CA THR A 115 9.72 3.67 -0.37
C THR A 115 8.73 4.42 -1.26
N TYR A 116 8.20 5.54 -0.77
CA TYR A 116 7.27 6.40 -1.50
C TYR A 116 7.96 7.73 -1.84
N VAL A 117 8.43 7.86 -3.09
CA VAL A 117 9.01 9.10 -3.61
C VAL A 117 7.90 10.05 -4.05
N GLY A 118 6.88 9.52 -4.74
CA GLY A 118 5.64 10.23 -5.02
C GLY A 118 4.69 10.26 -3.82
N PRO A 119 3.57 10.99 -3.92
CA PRO A 119 2.54 10.97 -2.87
C PRO A 119 1.88 9.59 -2.77
N ALA A 120 1.57 9.17 -1.54
CA ALA A 120 0.94 7.90 -1.25
C ALA A 120 -0.41 8.10 -0.53
N ASP A 121 -1.48 7.52 -1.06
CA ASP A 121 -2.83 7.64 -0.50
C ASP A 121 -3.31 6.26 -0.02
N PHE A 122 -3.52 6.09 1.27
CA PHE A 122 -4.12 4.91 1.90
C PHE A 122 -5.52 5.20 2.46
N SER A 123 -6.05 6.40 2.21
CA SER A 123 -7.19 6.94 2.94
C SER A 123 -8.47 6.15 2.72
N GLY A 124 -9.32 6.12 3.75
CA GLY A 124 -10.61 5.43 3.69
C GLY A 124 -10.54 3.91 3.57
N SER A 125 -9.35 3.30 3.74
CA SER A 125 -9.18 1.85 3.68
C SER A 125 -9.57 1.16 5.00
N THR A 126 -9.99 -0.09 4.89
CA THR A 126 -10.36 -0.93 6.05
C THR A 126 -9.48 -2.17 6.12
N TYR A 127 -8.87 -2.38 7.28
CA TYR A 127 -7.99 -3.50 7.58
C TYR A 127 -8.63 -4.37 8.64
N LEU A 128 -9.10 -5.56 8.25
CA LEU A 128 -9.74 -6.51 9.18
C LEU A 128 -8.73 -7.39 9.92
N ALA A 129 -7.59 -7.62 9.30
CA ALA A 129 -6.41 -8.27 9.89
C ALA A 129 -5.28 -7.24 10.08
N ASP A 130 -4.10 -7.73 10.46
CA ASP A 130 -2.90 -6.94 10.72
C ASP A 130 -2.51 -6.12 9.49
N ALA A 131 -2.14 -4.86 9.73
CA ALA A 131 -1.69 -3.93 8.70
C ALA A 131 -0.29 -3.41 9.07
N HIS A 132 0.70 -3.74 8.23
CA HIS A 132 2.10 -3.40 8.47
C HIS A 132 2.55 -2.32 7.48
N PHE A 133 3.01 -1.19 8.00
CA PHE A 133 3.54 -0.01 7.29
C PHE A 133 4.90 0.44 7.85
N GLY A 134 5.48 -0.38 8.73
CA GLY A 134 6.75 -0.11 9.39
C GLY A 134 7.94 -0.13 8.45
N ASP A 135 9.07 0.33 8.96
CA ASP A 135 10.36 0.33 8.25
C ASP A 135 10.31 0.99 6.85
N SER A 136 9.38 1.93 6.65
CA SER A 136 9.11 2.54 5.35
C SER A 136 9.53 4.01 5.32
N VAL A 137 9.79 4.52 4.12
CA VAL A 137 10.21 5.91 3.89
C VAL A 137 9.22 6.64 2.99
N TYR A 138 8.74 7.79 3.45
CA TYR A 138 7.79 8.64 2.73
C TYR A 138 8.43 9.99 2.44
N TYR A 139 8.94 10.18 1.22
CA TYR A 139 9.55 11.44 0.79
C TYR A 139 8.53 12.54 0.51
N ASN A 140 7.31 12.15 0.14
CA ASN A 140 6.21 13.08 -0.14
C ASN A 140 5.09 12.94 0.91
N CYS A 141 3.97 13.63 0.68
CA CYS A 141 2.83 13.50 1.57
C CYS A 141 2.24 12.09 1.53
N VAL A 142 1.83 11.62 2.71
CA VAL A 142 1.13 10.35 2.89
C VAL A 142 -0.19 10.58 3.61
N ASP A 143 -1.26 9.97 3.09
CA ASP A 143 -2.61 10.08 3.64
C ASP A 143 -3.13 8.74 4.14
N PHE A 144 -3.18 8.57 5.46
CA PHE A 144 -3.83 7.46 6.16
C PHE A 144 -5.19 7.86 6.76
N SER A 145 -5.76 9.00 6.37
CA SER A 145 -6.98 9.51 7.00
C SER A 145 -8.18 8.61 6.74
N ARG A 146 -9.14 8.62 7.67
CA ARG A 146 -10.41 7.88 7.58
C ARG A 146 -10.23 6.36 7.47
N CYS A 147 -9.09 5.83 7.88
CA CYS A 147 -8.85 4.38 7.91
C CYS A 147 -9.51 3.72 9.12
N VAL A 148 -9.88 2.46 8.96
CA VAL A 148 -10.38 1.61 10.03
C VAL A 148 -9.47 0.39 10.16
N TYR A 149 -8.84 0.25 11.32
CA TYR A 149 -7.98 -0.87 11.68
C TYR A 149 -8.69 -1.72 12.73
N ARG A 150 -9.21 -2.88 12.33
CA ARG A 150 -9.81 -3.88 13.23
C ARG A 150 -8.75 -4.84 13.78
N GLY A 151 -7.68 -5.08 13.02
CA GLY A 151 -6.45 -5.71 13.50
C GLY A 151 -5.42 -4.68 13.98
N PRO A 152 -4.28 -5.15 14.51
CA PRO A 152 -3.12 -4.30 14.83
C PRO A 152 -2.65 -3.46 13.63
N ALA A 153 -2.26 -2.23 13.90
CA ALA A 153 -1.71 -1.32 12.89
C ALA A 153 -0.27 -0.95 13.27
N ILE A 154 0.70 -1.40 12.48
CA ILE A 154 2.13 -1.28 12.79
C ILE A 154 2.76 -0.28 11.82
N PHE A 155 3.17 0.88 12.32
CA PHE A 155 3.86 1.96 11.58
C PHE A 155 5.30 2.19 12.06
N SER A 156 5.76 1.38 13.02
CA SER A 156 7.02 1.56 13.73
C SER A 156 8.22 1.69 12.79
N HIS A 157 9.23 2.44 13.20
CA HIS A 157 10.51 2.59 12.50
C HIS A 157 10.43 3.27 11.11
N SER A 158 9.29 3.89 10.77
CA SER A 158 9.12 4.62 9.51
C SER A 158 9.63 6.07 9.57
N LEU A 159 10.16 6.54 8.44
CA LEU A 159 10.60 7.91 8.22
C LEU A 159 9.61 8.66 7.33
N TYR A 160 9.12 9.80 7.81
CA TYR A 160 8.21 10.68 7.10
C TYR A 160 8.91 12.02 6.84
N GLU A 161 9.43 12.20 5.63
CA GLU A 161 9.99 13.48 5.18
C GLU A 161 8.87 14.46 4.82
N GLY A 162 7.79 13.98 4.20
CA GLY A 162 6.62 14.77 3.85
C GLY A 162 5.51 14.81 4.91
N PRO A 163 4.45 15.62 4.69
CA PRO A 163 3.31 15.71 5.60
C PRO A 163 2.57 14.37 5.77
N VAL A 164 2.16 14.07 7.00
CA VAL A 164 1.38 12.86 7.33
C VAL A 164 -0.05 13.27 7.70
N ARG A 165 -1.04 12.67 7.04
CA ARG A 165 -2.43 12.74 7.49
C ARG A 165 -2.84 11.40 8.06
N ARG A 166 -3.43 11.41 9.25
CA ARG A 166 -4.01 10.24 9.93
C ARG A 166 -5.24 10.67 10.73
N GLU A 167 -6.02 11.60 10.16
CA GLU A 167 -7.20 12.15 10.81
C GLU A 167 -8.40 11.20 10.68
N ARG A 168 -9.28 11.20 11.68
CA ARG A 168 -10.52 10.42 11.67
C ARG A 168 -10.31 8.92 11.49
N CYS A 169 -9.21 8.39 12.01
CA CYS A 169 -8.93 6.96 12.01
C CYS A 169 -9.57 6.27 13.21
N LEU A 170 -9.91 4.99 13.04
CA LEU A 170 -10.33 4.10 14.12
C LEU A 170 -9.31 2.98 14.25
N TYR A 171 -8.66 2.88 15.40
CA TYR A 171 -7.78 1.77 15.76
C TYR A 171 -8.49 0.96 16.85
N ASP A 172 -9.05 -0.20 16.52
CA ASP A 172 -9.73 -1.04 17.52
C ASP A 172 -8.73 -1.78 18.42
N GLN A 173 -7.57 -2.13 17.87
CA GLN A 173 -6.48 -2.82 18.56
C GLN A 173 -5.28 -1.89 18.73
N ASP A 174 -4.12 -2.47 19.02
CA ASP A 174 -2.87 -1.74 19.19
C ASP A 174 -2.45 -1.01 17.90
N ALA A 175 -2.01 0.22 18.08
CA ALA A 175 -1.43 1.07 17.04
C ALA A 175 0.01 1.40 17.43
N ASP A 176 0.96 0.84 16.70
CA ASP A 176 2.39 1.00 16.97
C ASP A 176 3.01 2.06 16.06
N PHE A 177 3.44 3.17 16.65
CA PHE A 177 4.18 4.25 16.01
C PHE A 177 5.56 4.40 16.66
N GLN A 178 6.11 3.33 17.23
CA GLN A 178 7.40 3.37 17.90
C GLN A 178 8.51 3.80 16.94
N ALA A 179 9.43 4.64 17.42
CA ALA A 179 10.64 5.02 16.70
C ALA A 179 10.42 5.57 15.28
N CYS A 180 9.25 6.16 15.01
CA CYS A 180 9.03 6.91 13.78
C CYS A 180 9.79 8.24 13.81
N VAL A 181 10.17 8.74 12.63
CA VAL A 181 10.76 10.08 12.49
C VAL A 181 9.86 10.93 11.61
N TYR A 182 9.37 12.04 12.14
CA TYR A 182 8.52 13.00 11.43
C TYR A 182 9.32 14.27 11.15
N ARG A 183 9.57 14.58 9.89
CA ARG A 183 10.27 15.82 9.45
C ARG A 183 9.34 16.93 9.03
N SER A 184 8.03 16.65 8.97
CA SER A 184 6.99 17.59 8.56
C SER A 184 5.75 17.47 9.46
N THR A 185 4.70 18.20 9.10
CA THR A 185 3.44 18.24 9.84
C THR A 185 2.75 16.88 9.92
N VAL A 186 2.08 16.62 11.04
CA VAL A 186 1.26 15.44 11.25
C VAL A 186 -0.13 15.86 11.70
N ALA A 187 -1.13 15.61 10.86
CA ALA A 187 -2.53 15.84 11.18
C ALA A 187 -3.16 14.53 11.68
N ALA A 188 -3.48 14.46 12.98
CA ALA A 188 -4.05 13.26 13.62
C ALA A 188 -5.39 13.52 14.32
N SER A 189 -6.06 14.60 13.95
CA SER A 189 -7.29 15.05 14.60
C SER A 189 -8.42 14.01 14.47
N HIS A 190 -9.26 13.89 15.50
CA HIS A 190 -10.44 13.01 15.52
C HIS A 190 -10.17 11.51 15.34
N SER A 191 -8.93 11.06 15.50
CA SER A 191 -8.61 9.63 15.52
C SER A 191 -8.86 9.03 16.91
N THR A 192 -9.27 7.77 16.92
CA THR A 192 -9.69 7.04 18.12
C THR A 192 -8.87 5.77 18.29
N TYR A 193 -8.44 5.50 19.51
CA TYR A 193 -7.59 4.36 19.87
C TYR A 193 -8.31 3.53 20.93
N GLY A 194 -8.77 2.35 20.54
CA GLY A 194 -9.40 1.34 21.39
C GLY A 194 -8.37 0.46 22.11
N GLY A 195 -7.22 0.21 21.47
CA GLY A 195 -6.05 -0.44 22.05
C GLY A 195 -4.97 0.56 22.49
N SER A 196 -3.77 0.05 22.76
CA SER A 196 -2.62 0.89 23.11
C SER A 196 -2.11 1.65 21.89
N ALA A 197 -1.65 2.88 22.10
CA ALA A 197 -1.00 3.68 21.07
C ALA A 197 0.44 3.96 21.50
N ASN A 198 1.41 3.30 20.87
CA ASN A 198 2.82 3.39 21.24
C ASN A 198 3.52 4.44 20.37
N PHE A 199 3.97 5.54 20.97
CA PHE A 199 4.77 6.56 20.29
C PHE A 199 6.21 6.62 20.81
N SER A 200 6.63 5.65 21.62
CA SER A 200 7.94 5.67 22.28
C SER A 200 9.08 5.74 21.26
N GLY A 201 10.12 6.50 21.59
CA GLY A 201 11.28 6.70 20.70
C GLY A 201 11.00 7.49 19.41
N SER A 202 9.77 7.95 19.16
CA SER A 202 9.48 8.79 17.99
C SER A 202 10.14 10.16 18.10
N VAL A 203 10.64 10.66 16.96
CA VAL A 203 11.24 11.98 16.83
C VAL A 203 10.34 12.85 15.97
N TRP A 204 10.08 14.07 16.44
CA TRP A 204 9.26 15.06 15.75
C TRP A 204 10.16 16.25 15.45
N ALA A 205 10.15 16.74 14.21
CA ALA A 205 10.83 17.99 13.89
C ALA A 205 10.25 19.10 14.76
N ASP A 206 11.12 19.84 15.46
CA ASP A 206 10.72 21.03 16.18
C ASP A 206 10.10 22.02 15.19
N GLU A 207 8.90 22.50 15.49
CA GLU A 207 8.34 23.67 14.80
C GLU A 207 9.25 24.86 15.12
N THR A 208 10.26 25.13 14.30
CA THR A 208 10.99 26.39 14.39
C THR A 208 10.09 27.50 13.85
N SER A 209 9.35 28.10 14.81
CA SER A 209 8.98 29.52 14.96
C SER A 209 8.67 30.36 13.74
#